data_AF-A0A257H7B0-F1
#
_entry.id   AF-A0A257H7B0-F1
#
_cell.length_a   1.000
_cell.length_b   1.000
_cell.length_c   1.000
_cell.angle_alpha   90.00
_cell.angle_beta   90.00
_cell.angle_gamma   90.00
#
_symmetry.space_group_name_H-M   'P 1'
#
loop_
_entity.id
_entity.type
_entity.pdbx_description
1 polymer ?
#
loop_
_entity_poly.entity_id
_entity_poly.type
_entity_poly.pdbx_seq_one_letter_code
_entity_poly.pdbx_strand_id
1 'polypeptide(L)'
;MAVTEKKTIDIDCGGFKASFSLDVPMTVTESTESDGTLTLSFKLQPLAAEVGKATKVWIAARLPATSSFVTTDTWFFRTPTEWRTLLLPNLDILVFKTFTAVTASEDLVVPIGLPKDLMQYYALEIHMGYQTAAGQFKNVGRIWR
;
A
#
# COMPACT_ATOMS: atom_id res chain seq x y z
N MET A 1 11.01 -6.66 3.78
CA MET A 1 11.14 -5.59 4.79
C MET A 1 9.75 -5.09 5.11
N ALA A 2 9.45 -4.76 6.37
CA ALA A 2 8.19 -4.11 6.73
C ALA A 2 8.18 -2.68 6.19
N VAL A 3 7.03 -2.20 5.72
CA VAL A 3 6.85 -0.81 5.27
C VAL A 3 6.96 0.11 6.48
N THR A 4 7.72 1.20 6.35
CA THR A 4 7.85 2.24 7.37
C THR A 4 7.23 3.56 6.91
N GLU A 5 6.53 4.25 7.81
CA GLU A 5 6.04 5.62 7.68
C GLU A 5 6.96 6.58 8.46
N LYS A 6 7.05 7.84 8.01
CA LYS A 6 7.82 8.86 8.76
C LYS A 6 6.93 9.51 9.80
N LYS A 7 7.26 9.30 11.07
CA LYS A 7 6.65 10.00 12.19
C LYS A 7 7.52 11.18 12.61
N THR A 8 6.97 12.38 12.53
CA THR A 8 7.60 13.59 13.08
C THR A 8 7.29 13.69 14.57
N ILE A 9 8.32 13.91 15.38
CA ILE A 9 8.21 14.18 16.82
C ILE A 9 8.72 15.60 17.04
N ASP A 10 7.82 16.45 17.49
CA ASP A 10 8.14 17.83 17.88
C ASP A 10 8.44 17.87 19.37
N ILE A 11 9.63 18.37 19.72
CA ILE A 11 10.03 18.67 21.08
C ILE A 11 9.92 20.18 21.26
N ASP A 12 9.03 20.59 22.15
CA ASP A 12 8.86 21.98 22.57
C ASP A 12 9.39 22.15 24.01
N CYS A 13 10.47 22.90 24.17
CA CYS A 13 11.06 23.25 25.46
C CYS A 13 10.87 24.75 25.78
N GLY A 14 9.76 25.35 25.33
CA GLY A 14 9.45 26.76 25.53
C GLY A 14 10.05 27.65 24.46
N GLY A 15 11.30 28.11 24.67
CA GLY A 15 11.99 29.03 23.74
C GLY A 15 12.66 28.34 22.55
N PHE A 16 12.80 27.01 22.59
CA PHE A 16 13.45 26.21 21.56
C PHE A 16 12.50 25.10 21.11
N LYS A 17 12.31 25.01 19.79
CA LYS A 17 11.56 23.93 19.14
C LYS A 17 12.50 23.13 18.26
N ALA A 18 12.48 21.82 18.39
CA ALA A 18 13.24 20.90 17.55
C ALA A 18 12.32 19.78 17.08
N SER A 19 12.38 19.45 15.80
CA SER A 19 11.63 18.34 15.20
C SER A 19 12.61 17.30 14.68
N PHE A 20 12.34 16.03 14.93
CA PHE A 20 13.06 14.94 14.27
C PHE A 20 12.06 13.93 13.69
N SER A 21 12.46 13.25 12.62
CA SER A 21 11.63 12.25 11.94
C SER A 21 12.19 10.85 12.18
N LEU A 22 11.32 9.92 12.57
CA LEU A 22 11.64 8.52 12.75
C LEU A 22 10.87 7.68 11.71
N ASP A 23 11.53 6.69 11.12
CA ASP A 23 10.86 5.66 10.33
C ASP A 23 10.22 4.64 11.30
N VAL A 24 8.90 4.63 11.40
CA VAL A 24 8.13 3.68 12.21
C VAL A 24 7.37 2.71 11.31
N PRO A 25 7.09 1.45 11.71
CA PRO A 25 6.32 0.53 10.89
C PRO A 25 4.93 1.10 10.57
N MET A 26 4.53 1.04 9.30
CA MET A 26 3.16 1.36 8.90
C MET A 26 2.21 0.42 9.62
N THR A 27 1.18 0.99 10.26
CA THR A 27 0.16 0.19 10.95
C THR A 27 -0.90 -0.24 9.95
N VAL A 28 -1.00 -1.55 9.72
CA VAL A 28 -2.06 -2.15 8.91
C VAL A 28 -3.03 -2.85 9.84
N THR A 29 -4.29 -2.43 9.80
CA THR A 29 -5.39 -3.06 10.52
C THR A 29 -6.12 -4.03 9.62
N GLU A 30 -6.42 -5.20 10.15
CA GLU A 30 -7.12 -6.27 9.45
C GLU A 30 -8.56 -6.33 9.97
N SER A 31 -9.52 -6.44 9.06
CA SER A 31 -10.89 -6.80 9.39
C SER A 31 -11.36 -7.95 8.49
N THR A 32 -12.25 -8.77 9.02
CA THR A 32 -12.88 -9.85 8.28
C THR A 32 -14.33 -9.48 8.03
N GLU A 33 -14.73 -9.49 6.78
CA GLU A 33 -16.11 -9.23 6.37
C GLU A 33 -17.02 -10.43 6.71
N SER A 34 -18.34 -10.26 6.62
CA SER A 34 -19.30 -11.32 6.93
C SER A 34 -19.17 -12.58 6.05
N ASP A 35 -18.52 -12.47 4.89
CA ASP A 35 -18.24 -13.57 3.96
C ASP A 35 -16.89 -14.27 4.23
N GLY A 36 -16.17 -13.86 5.28
CA GLY A 36 -14.87 -14.43 5.64
C GLY A 36 -13.69 -13.84 4.87
N THR A 37 -13.91 -12.85 4.00
CA THR A 37 -12.84 -12.20 3.24
C THR A 37 -12.12 -11.12 4.05
N LEU A 38 -10.84 -10.92 3.74
CA LEU A 38 -9.98 -9.94 4.40
C LEU A 38 -10.13 -8.53 3.81
N THR A 39 -10.23 -7.54 4.67
CA THR A 39 -10.10 -6.11 4.35
C THR A 39 -8.89 -5.55 5.09
N LEU A 40 -8.03 -4.82 4.39
CA LEU A 40 -6.86 -4.15 4.97
C LEU A 40 -7.11 -2.64 5.04
N SER A 41 -6.93 -2.05 6.23
CA SER A 41 -7.06 -0.61 6.43
C SER A 41 -5.77 -0.01 6.96
N PHE A 42 -5.26 1.03 6.31
CA PHE A 42 -4.00 1.70 6.66
C PHE A 42 -3.97 3.13 6.12
N LYS A 43 -3.03 3.93 6.62
CA LYS A 43 -2.83 5.32 6.19
C LYS A 43 -1.70 5.42 5.17
N LEU A 44 -1.99 6.03 4.03
CA LEU A 44 -0.96 6.50 3.11
C LEU A 44 -0.50 7.89 3.55
N GLN A 45 0.78 8.02 3.86
CA GLN A 45 1.40 9.29 4.26
C GLN A 45 2.58 9.62 3.34
N PRO A 46 2.33 10.26 2.19
CA PRO A 46 3.39 10.68 1.28
C PRO A 46 4.26 11.76 1.96
N LEU A 47 5.52 11.86 1.56
CA LEU A 47 6.35 12.98 2.01
C LEU A 47 5.77 14.28 1.45
N ALA A 48 5.88 15.39 2.19
CA ALA A 48 5.38 16.69 1.74
C ALA A 48 5.91 17.10 0.36
N ALA A 49 7.13 16.71 0.01
CA ALA A 49 7.74 16.95 -1.31
C ALA A 49 7.14 16.10 -2.45
N GLU A 50 6.41 15.04 -2.13
CA GLU A 50 5.79 14.12 -3.09
C GLU A 50 4.30 14.42 -3.32
N VAL A 51 3.70 15.30 -2.50
CA VAL A 51 2.29 15.70 -2.58
C VAL A 51 2.02 16.48 -3.86
N GLY A 52 1.04 16.02 -4.64
CA GLY A 52 0.66 16.61 -5.92
C GLY A 52 -0.84 16.81 -6.06
N LYS A 53 -1.25 17.36 -7.20
CA LYS A 53 -2.68 17.56 -7.52
C LYS A 53 -3.41 16.22 -7.70
N ALA A 54 -2.74 15.17 -8.15
CA ALA A 54 -3.35 13.86 -8.24
C ALA A 54 -2.33 12.77 -7.95
N THR A 55 -2.76 11.75 -7.22
CA THR A 55 -1.95 10.56 -6.95
C THR A 55 -2.76 9.31 -7.22
N LYS A 56 -2.21 8.49 -8.12
CA LYS A 56 -2.70 7.14 -8.37
C LYS A 56 -2.04 6.18 -7.39
N VAL A 57 -2.82 5.26 -6.85
CA VAL A 57 -2.36 4.20 -5.95
C VAL A 57 -2.58 2.85 -6.62
N TRP A 58 -1.59 1.98 -6.50
CA TRP A 58 -1.64 0.59 -6.93
C TRP A 58 -1.49 -0.31 -5.72
N ILE A 59 -2.32 -1.34 -5.67
CA ILE A 59 -2.23 -2.44 -4.72
C ILE A 59 -1.97 -3.71 -5.52
N ALA A 60 -1.00 -4.50 -5.10
CA ALA A 60 -0.63 -5.73 -5.77
C ALA A 60 -0.49 -6.90 -4.80
N ALA A 61 -0.95 -8.07 -5.21
CA ALA A 61 -0.67 -9.34 -4.58
C ALA A 61 0.50 -9.99 -5.31
N ARG A 62 1.50 -10.41 -4.56
CA ARG A 62 2.61 -11.23 -5.06
C ARG A 62 2.43 -12.64 -4.53
N LEU A 63 2.32 -13.59 -5.46
CA LEU A 63 2.47 -15.00 -5.17
C LEU A 63 3.94 -15.37 -5.41
N PRO A 64 4.73 -15.67 -4.37
CA PRO A 64 6.16 -15.94 -4.52
C PRO A 64 6.39 -17.28 -5.20
N ALA A 65 7.51 -17.40 -5.94
CA ALA A 65 7.97 -18.65 -6.55
C ALA A 65 8.23 -19.79 -5.54
N THR A 66 8.31 -19.46 -4.25
CA THR A 66 8.41 -20.45 -3.16
C THR A 66 7.07 -21.10 -2.82
N SER A 67 5.95 -20.55 -3.31
CA SER A 67 4.66 -21.22 -3.20
C SER A 67 4.65 -22.41 -4.17
N SER A 68 4.20 -23.58 -3.73
CA SER A 68 4.34 -24.86 -4.45
C SER A 68 3.67 -24.93 -5.83
N PHE A 69 3.04 -23.84 -6.28
CA PHE A 69 2.16 -23.77 -7.45
C PHE A 69 2.70 -22.89 -8.58
N VAL A 70 3.70 -22.03 -8.32
CA VAL A 70 4.30 -21.16 -9.36
C VAL A 70 5.82 -21.25 -9.31
N THR A 71 6.45 -21.31 -10.48
CA THR A 71 7.91 -21.36 -10.63
C THR A 71 8.54 -19.97 -10.68
N THR A 72 7.72 -18.94 -10.84
CA THR A 72 8.13 -17.53 -10.88
C THR A 72 7.18 -16.69 -10.04
N ASP A 73 7.69 -15.55 -9.56
CA ASP A 73 6.85 -14.59 -8.83
C ASP A 73 5.74 -14.07 -9.75
N THR A 74 4.51 -14.33 -9.35
CA THR A 74 3.33 -13.90 -10.09
C THR A 74 2.68 -12.72 -9.40
N TRP A 75 2.39 -11.67 -10.17
CA TRP A 75 1.83 -10.41 -9.66
C TRP A 75 0.40 -10.20 -10.17
N PHE A 76 -0.49 -9.91 -9.25
CA PHE A 76 -1.87 -9.53 -9.50
C PHE A 76 -2.10 -8.14 -8.93
N PHE A 77 -2.83 -7.29 -9.64
CA PHE A 77 -3.12 -5.92 -9.24
C PHE A 77 -4.59 -5.79 -8.93
N ARG A 78 -4.91 -5.16 -7.79
CA ARG A 78 -6.27 -4.86 -7.38
C ARG A 78 -6.72 -3.56 -8.04
N THR A 79 -7.71 -3.64 -8.91
CA THR A 79 -8.48 -2.47 -9.38
C THR A 79 -9.56 -2.15 -8.35
N PRO A 80 -10.43 -1.14 -8.53
CA PRO A 80 -11.54 -0.93 -7.59
C PRO A 80 -12.49 -2.13 -7.49
N THR A 81 -12.60 -2.95 -8.54
CA THR A 81 -13.65 -3.98 -8.68
C THR A 81 -13.12 -5.40 -8.74
N GLU A 82 -11.93 -5.63 -9.28
CA GLU A 82 -11.38 -6.99 -9.45
C GLU A 82 -9.86 -7.07 -9.25
N TRP A 83 -9.34 -8.30 -9.30
CA TRP A 83 -7.91 -8.60 -9.42
C TRP A 83 -7.56 -8.88 -10.88
N ARG A 84 -6.46 -8.31 -11.38
CA ARG A 84 -6.00 -8.47 -12.76
C ARG A 84 -4.51 -8.75 -12.81
N THR A 85 -4.06 -9.57 -13.75
CA THR A 85 -2.63 -9.70 -14.03
C THR A 85 -2.12 -8.48 -14.78
N LEU A 86 -0.83 -8.17 -14.64
CA LEU A 86 -0.21 -7.10 -15.40
C LEU A 86 -0.21 -7.42 -16.89
N LEU A 87 -1.00 -6.66 -17.66
CA LEU A 87 -0.96 -6.64 -19.11
C LEU A 87 -0.33 -5.32 -19.54
N LEU A 88 0.98 -5.36 -19.79
CA LEU A 88 1.71 -4.21 -20.35
C LEU A 88 1.13 -3.81 -21.72
N PRO A 89 1.19 -2.52 -22.10
CA PRO A 89 1.96 -1.44 -21.46
C PRO A 89 1.18 -0.51 -20.52
N ASN A 90 -0.14 -0.69 -20.35
CA ASN A 90 -0.98 0.32 -19.72
C ASN A 90 -1.17 0.09 -18.21
N LEU A 91 -0.35 0.72 -17.36
CA LEU A 91 -0.47 0.64 -15.90
C LEU A 91 -1.69 1.39 -15.33
N ASP A 92 -2.27 2.33 -16.09
CA ASP A 92 -3.41 3.11 -15.61
C ASP A 92 -4.68 2.26 -15.47
N ILE A 93 -4.79 1.14 -16.18
CA ILE A 93 -5.93 0.20 -16.05
C ILE A 93 -5.88 -0.60 -14.74
N LEU A 94 -4.76 -0.56 -14.03
CA LEU A 94 -4.52 -1.32 -12.80
C LEU A 94 -4.56 -0.43 -11.55
N VAL A 95 -4.93 0.85 -11.71
CA VAL A 95 -5.04 1.81 -10.61
C VAL A 95 -6.15 1.35 -9.68
N PHE A 96 -5.82 1.25 -8.39
CA PHE A 96 -6.78 0.93 -7.34
C PHE A 96 -7.62 2.16 -6.96
N LYS A 97 -6.94 3.30 -6.77
CA LYS A 97 -7.58 4.54 -6.33
C LYS A 97 -6.81 5.74 -6.87
N THR A 98 -7.53 6.80 -7.20
CA THR A 98 -6.96 8.11 -7.53
C THR A 98 -7.43 9.11 -6.49
N PHE A 99 -6.47 9.81 -5.88
CA PHE A 99 -6.74 10.98 -5.05
C PHE A 99 -6.67 12.23 -5.93
N THR A 100 -7.69 13.08 -5.87
CA THR A 100 -7.79 14.36 -6.61
C THR A 100 -7.15 15.54 -5.89
N ALA A 101 -6.78 15.34 -4.64
CA ALA A 101 -5.92 16.18 -3.85
C ALA A 101 -5.34 15.26 -2.78
N VAL A 102 -4.01 15.15 -2.72
CA VAL A 102 -3.37 14.36 -1.66
C VAL A 102 -3.18 15.26 -0.47
N THR A 103 -3.82 14.91 0.65
CA THR A 103 -3.46 15.49 1.94
C THR A 103 -2.23 14.78 2.50
N ALA A 104 -1.65 15.29 3.58
CA ALA A 104 -0.49 14.66 4.23
C ALA A 104 -0.77 13.23 4.75
N SER A 105 -2.04 12.82 4.83
CA SER A 105 -2.44 11.49 5.29
C SER A 105 -3.80 11.11 4.69
N GLU A 106 -3.83 10.05 3.89
CA GLU A 106 -5.04 9.51 3.27
C GLU A 106 -5.37 8.13 3.81
N ASP A 107 -6.62 7.91 4.22
CA ASP A 107 -7.09 6.58 4.63
C ASP A 107 -7.34 5.70 3.39
N LEU A 108 -6.75 4.50 3.43
CA LEU A 108 -6.96 3.45 2.45
C LEU A 108 -7.62 2.25 3.12
N VAL A 109 -8.74 1.83 2.53
CA VAL A 109 -9.45 0.60 2.85
C VAL A 109 -9.44 -0.27 1.60
N VAL A 110 -8.81 -1.42 1.70
CA VAL A 110 -8.56 -2.32 0.57
C VAL A 110 -9.28 -3.64 0.83
N PRO A 111 -10.46 -3.85 0.22
CA PRO A 111 -11.10 -5.16 0.24
C PRO A 111 -10.30 -6.12 -0.63
N ILE A 112 -9.65 -7.10 0.00
CA ILE A 112 -8.84 -8.09 -0.70
C ILE A 112 -9.73 -9.11 -1.40
N GLY A 113 -10.89 -9.44 -0.82
CA GLY A 113 -11.82 -10.40 -1.41
C GLY A 113 -11.28 -11.84 -1.40
N LEU A 114 -10.28 -12.11 -0.56
CA LEU A 114 -9.73 -13.45 -0.31
C LEU A 114 -9.76 -13.75 1.19
N PRO A 115 -10.07 -15.00 1.59
CA PRO A 115 -9.91 -15.46 2.95
C PRO A 115 -8.45 -15.39 3.41
N LYS A 116 -8.24 -14.96 4.66
CA LYS A 116 -6.90 -14.77 5.25
C LYS A 116 -6.09 -16.06 5.32
N ASP A 117 -6.73 -17.15 5.71
CA ASP A 117 -6.12 -18.48 5.83
C ASP A 117 -5.57 -18.97 4.49
N LEU A 118 -6.32 -18.78 3.40
CA LEU A 118 -5.84 -19.10 2.06
C LEU A 118 -4.63 -18.25 1.68
N MET A 119 -4.69 -16.94 1.92
CA MET A 119 -3.56 -16.05 1.62
C MET A 119 -2.29 -16.47 2.37
N GLN A 120 -2.41 -16.81 3.66
CA GLN A 120 -1.29 -17.28 4.48
C GLN A 120 -0.76 -18.64 4.00
N TYR A 121 -1.65 -19.56 3.65
CA TYR A 121 -1.30 -20.88 3.11
C TYR A 121 -0.44 -20.77 1.84
N TYR A 122 -0.79 -19.84 0.95
CA TYR A 122 -0.03 -19.58 -0.28
C TYR A 122 1.14 -18.59 -0.11
N ALA A 123 1.41 -18.14 1.13
CA ALA A 123 2.41 -17.13 1.45
C ALA A 123 2.28 -15.85 0.59
N LEU A 124 1.04 -15.47 0.30
CA LEU A 124 0.71 -14.33 -0.55
C LEU A 124 1.07 -13.02 0.16
N GLU A 125 1.74 -12.13 -0.55
CA GLU A 125 2.16 -10.84 0.00
C GLU A 125 1.35 -9.72 -0.64
N ILE A 126 0.87 -8.74 0.14
CA ILE A 126 0.26 -7.52 -0.42
C ILE A 126 1.29 -6.40 -0.41
N HIS A 127 1.44 -5.75 -1.55
CA HIS A 127 2.34 -4.65 -1.82
C HIS A 127 1.56 -3.42 -2.27
N MET A 128 2.17 -2.25 -2.07
CA MET A 128 1.60 -0.97 -2.43
C MET A 128 2.64 -0.10 -3.15
N GLY A 129 2.16 0.72 -4.07
CA GLY A 129 2.89 1.88 -4.58
C GLY A 129 1.97 3.02 -4.97
N TYR A 130 2.53 4.20 -5.17
CA TYR A 130 1.77 5.37 -5.59
C TYR A 130 2.57 6.27 -6.54
N GLN A 131 1.86 7.15 -7.24
CA GLN A 131 2.46 8.13 -8.14
C GLN A 131 2.78 9.42 -7.38
N THR A 132 4.03 9.87 -7.45
CA THR A 132 4.45 11.16 -6.89
C THR A 132 3.95 12.32 -7.77
N ALA A 133 3.96 13.54 -7.23
CA ALA A 133 3.66 14.75 -7.99
C ALA A 133 4.47 14.90 -9.29
N ALA A 134 5.71 14.37 -9.32
CA ALA A 134 6.60 14.39 -10.49
C ALA A 134 6.24 13.31 -11.54
N GLY A 135 5.18 12.53 -11.31
CA GLY A 135 4.74 11.47 -12.20
C GLY A 135 5.48 10.14 -12.03
N GLN A 136 6.44 10.07 -11.10
CA GLN A 136 7.24 8.87 -10.85
C GLN A 136 6.48 7.85 -9.99
N PHE A 137 6.72 6.57 -10.22
CA PHE A 137 6.20 5.50 -9.36
C PHE A 137 7.07 5.37 -8.11
N LYS A 138 6.46 5.51 -6.93
CA LYS A 138 7.06 5.25 -5.63
C LYS A 138 6.57 3.88 -5.14
N ASN A 139 7.50 2.93 -5.04
CA ASN A 139 7.22 1.65 -4.39
C ASN A 139 7.25 1.85 -2.87
N VAL A 140 6.15 1.52 -2.20
CA VAL A 140 6.06 1.53 -0.74
C VAL A 140 6.57 0.20 -0.18
N GLY A 141 6.32 -0.89 -0.89
CA GLY A 141 6.75 -2.24 -0.54
C GLY A 141 5.61 -3.06 0.06
N ARG A 142 5.97 -4.08 0.83
CA ARG A 142 5.05 -5.09 1.37
C ARG A 142 4.30 -4.58 2.61
N ILE A 143 3.01 -4.33 2.45
CA ILE A 143 2.11 -3.89 3.54
C ILE A 143 1.52 -5.07 4.33
N TRP A 144 1.47 -6.28 3.77
CA TRP A 144 0.90 -7.45 4.46
C TRP A 144 1.55 -8.78 4.03
N ARG A 145 1.57 -9.77 4.94
CA ARG A 145 1.98 -11.16 4.72
C ARG A 145 1.26 -12.09 5.70
#